data_AF-A0A8B3N908-F1
#
_entry.id   AF-A0A8B3N908-F1
#
_cell.length_a   1.000
_cell.length_b   1.000
_cell.length_c   1.000
_cell.angle_alpha   90.00
_cell.angle_beta   90.00
_cell.angle_gamma   90.00
#
_symmetry.space_group_name_H-M   'P 1'
#
loop_
_entity.id
_entity.type
_entity.pdbx_description
1 polymer ?
#
loop_
_entity_poly.entity_id
_entity_poly.type
_entity_poly.pdbx_seq_one_letter_code
_entity_poly.pdbx_strand_id
1 'polypeptide(L)'
;GYIEQLYTFADRDRIGTERHQRVISISYLALTRKEQATNSAACGWQSWYEYFPWEDHRFGTPPVLLDRLRPRLIEWAGGASEPTTQRERRQRAAIAFGFDDRHWNEELTLQRYELLYEAALIEEAGGGRDAIAAAAGKPMVADHRRILATGIARLRSKIKYRPVVFELMRPSFTLLQLQRTVEA
;
A
#
# COMPACT_ATOMS: atom_id res chain seq x y z
N GLY A 1 16.73 7.62 15.27
CA GLY A 1 15.91 8.10 14.15
C GLY A 1 16.45 7.41 12.92
N TYR A 2 15.62 6.65 12.22
CA TYR A 2 16.06 5.76 11.15
C TYR A 2 15.70 6.36 9.80
N ILE A 3 16.63 6.37 8.84
CA ILE A 3 16.37 6.78 7.45
C ILE A 3 16.94 5.71 6.54
N GLU A 4 16.14 5.25 5.58
CA GLU A 4 16.57 4.37 4.50
C GLU A 4 16.06 4.91 3.16
N GLN A 5 16.87 4.85 2.12
CA GLN A 5 16.39 5.08 0.76
C GLN A 5 15.52 3.89 0.33
N LEU A 6 14.30 4.16 -0.13
CA LEU A 6 13.39 3.14 -0.64
C LEU A 6 13.73 2.78 -2.08
N TYR A 7 13.62 3.77 -2.98
CA TYR A 7 13.80 3.55 -4.41
C TYR A 7 13.99 4.88 -5.16
N THR A 8 14.66 4.80 -6.31
CA THR A 8 14.73 5.88 -7.28
C THR A 8 13.76 5.58 -8.40
N PHE A 9 12.69 6.35 -8.46
CA PHE A 9 11.69 6.22 -9.51
C PHE A 9 12.03 7.18 -10.64
N ALA A 10 12.15 6.63 -11.85
CA ALA A 10 12.46 7.38 -13.07
C ALA A 10 11.41 7.05 -14.15
N ASP A 11 10.13 7.24 -13.83
CA ASP A 11 9.04 7.02 -14.80
C ASP A 11 8.74 8.28 -15.63
N ARG A 12 8.44 8.09 -16.92
CA ARG A 12 8.17 9.19 -17.87
C ARG A 12 6.78 9.80 -17.73
N ASP A 13 5.83 9.11 -17.13
CA ASP A 13 4.39 9.45 -17.18
C ASP A 13 3.85 10.03 -15.86
N ARG A 14 4.73 10.55 -15.00
CA ARG A 14 4.44 10.92 -13.60
C ARG A 14 3.67 12.21 -13.39
N ILE A 15 3.53 13.03 -14.41
CA ILE A 15 2.73 14.26 -14.37
C ILE A 15 1.79 14.12 -15.56
N GLY A 16 0.48 14.28 -15.31
CA GLY A 16 -0.56 14.15 -16.33
C GLY A 16 -0.13 14.75 -17.67
N THR A 17 -0.64 14.16 -18.75
CA THR A 17 -0.29 14.29 -20.18
C THR A 17 0.09 15.68 -20.72
N GLU A 18 -0.10 16.75 -19.93
CA GLU A 18 0.21 18.15 -20.23
C GLU A 18 1.63 18.61 -19.85
N ARG A 19 2.42 17.86 -19.06
CA ARG A 19 3.80 18.26 -18.71
C ARG A 19 4.84 17.21 -19.09
N HIS A 20 5.44 17.39 -20.26
CA HIS A 20 6.65 16.68 -20.73
C HIS A 20 7.91 17.06 -19.91
N GLN A 21 7.91 16.90 -18.60
CA GLN A 21 9.11 17.06 -17.77
C GLN A 21 9.55 15.71 -17.21
N ARG A 22 10.80 15.34 -17.46
CA ARG A 22 11.42 14.14 -16.87
C ARG A 22 11.66 14.42 -15.37
N VAL A 23 10.87 13.80 -14.50
CA VAL A 23 11.01 13.93 -13.05
C VAL A 23 11.55 12.63 -12.45
N ILE A 24 12.75 12.73 -11.88
CA ILE A 24 13.34 11.67 -11.05
C ILE A 24 12.93 11.96 -9.60
N SER A 25 12.35 10.97 -8.93
CA SER A 25 12.08 11.06 -7.48
C SER A 25 12.90 10.02 -6.74
N ILE A 26 13.65 10.48 -5.74
CA ILE A 26 14.33 9.62 -4.79
C ILE A 26 13.47 9.59 -3.53
N SER A 27 12.98 8.42 -3.17
CA SER A 27 12.10 8.25 -2.01
C SER A 27 12.87 7.70 -0.82
N TYR A 28 12.60 8.25 0.36
CA TYR A 28 13.20 7.82 1.63
C TYR A 28 12.09 7.42 2.61
N LEU A 29 12.33 6.35 3.36
CA LEU A 29 11.55 5.96 4.54
C LEU A 29 12.28 6.47 5.77
N ALA A 30 11.61 7.33 6.54
CA ALA A 30 12.10 7.79 7.83
C ALA A 30 11.19 7.30 8.95
N LEU A 31 11.76 6.73 10.01
CA LEU A 31 11.04 6.36 11.22
C LEU A 31 11.33 7.39 12.31
N THR A 32 10.25 8.00 12.82
CA THR A 32 10.30 9.03 13.86
C THR A 32 9.20 8.79 14.90
N ARG A 33 9.42 9.29 16.12
CA ARG A 33 8.44 9.17 17.21
C ARG A 33 7.43 10.30 17.12
N LYS A 34 6.16 9.99 17.42
CA LYS A 34 5.05 10.96 17.44
C LYS A 34 5.37 12.22 18.25
N GLU A 35 5.98 12.03 19.42
CA GLU A 35 6.37 13.08 20.38
C GLU A 35 7.40 14.09 19.81
N GLN A 36 8.17 13.71 18.80
CA GLN A 36 9.19 14.56 18.18
C GLN A 36 8.66 15.35 16.96
N ALA A 37 7.48 15.00 16.46
CA ALA A 37 6.88 15.57 15.25
C ALA A 37 5.80 16.63 15.54
N THR A 38 5.46 16.90 16.80
CA THR A 38 4.35 17.78 17.21
C THR A 38 4.58 19.29 17.03
N ASN A 39 5.72 19.71 16.50
CA ASN A 39 6.07 21.14 16.41
C ASN A 39 5.64 21.83 15.10
N SER A 40 4.87 21.18 14.23
CA SER A 40 4.38 21.80 12.98
C SER A 40 2.86 21.66 12.85
N ALA A 41 2.16 22.80 12.92
CA ALA A 41 0.70 22.89 12.80
C ALA A 41 0.16 22.49 11.40
N ALA A 42 1.04 22.30 10.41
CA ALA A 42 0.67 21.99 9.03
C ALA A 42 0.71 20.49 8.68
N CYS A 43 1.18 19.61 9.58
CA CYS A 43 1.36 18.19 9.30
C CYS A 43 0.69 17.31 10.37
N GLY A 44 -0.37 16.61 9.99
CA GLY A 44 -1.09 15.67 10.85
C GLY A 44 -0.61 14.24 10.68
N TRP A 45 -0.58 13.47 11.77
CA TRP A 45 -0.41 12.02 11.69
C TRP A 45 -1.65 11.39 11.06
N GLN A 46 -1.44 10.61 10.00
CA GLN A 46 -2.51 9.90 9.31
C GLN A 46 -2.22 8.41 9.30
N SER A 47 -3.27 7.61 9.43
CA SER A 47 -3.14 6.16 9.30
C SER A 47 -2.95 5.82 7.82
N TRP A 48 -1.98 4.97 7.51
CA TRP A 48 -1.83 4.44 6.16
C TRP A 48 -3.06 3.63 5.69
N TYR A 49 -3.91 3.16 6.62
CA TYR A 49 -5.14 2.43 6.30
C TYR A 49 -6.22 3.36 5.75
N GLU A 50 -6.07 4.69 5.90
CA GLU A 50 -6.90 5.66 5.18
C GLU A 50 -6.62 5.64 3.66
N TYR A 51 -5.39 5.28 3.29
CA TYR A 51 -4.92 5.15 1.91
C TYR A 51 -4.94 3.71 1.41
N PHE A 52 -4.97 2.73 2.33
CA PHE A 52 -4.93 1.31 2.00
C PHE A 52 -5.91 0.54 2.89
N PRO A 53 -7.23 0.76 2.76
CA PRO A 53 -8.22 0.19 3.66
C PRO A 53 -8.31 -1.34 3.57
N TRP A 54 -7.87 -1.93 2.45
CA TRP A 54 -7.78 -3.39 2.28
C TRP A 54 -6.57 -4.03 2.98
N GLU A 55 -5.70 -3.24 3.62
CA GLU A 55 -4.51 -3.75 4.31
C GLU A 55 -4.71 -3.97 5.82
N ASP A 56 -5.83 -3.50 6.38
CA ASP A 56 -6.08 -3.53 7.82
C ASP A 56 -6.67 -4.87 8.27
N HIS A 57 -5.81 -5.88 8.41
CA HIS A 57 -6.22 -7.23 8.81
C HIS A 57 -6.33 -7.45 10.33
N ARG A 58 -6.20 -6.40 11.15
CA ARG A 58 -6.15 -6.53 12.62
C ARG A 58 -7.42 -7.11 13.23
N PHE A 59 -8.56 -6.91 12.57
CA PHE A 59 -9.86 -7.42 12.98
C PHE A 59 -10.41 -8.49 12.01
N GLY A 60 -9.51 -9.17 11.29
CA GLY A 60 -9.86 -10.10 10.22
C GLY A 60 -9.87 -9.44 8.84
N THR A 61 -10.41 -10.14 7.84
CA THR A 61 -10.41 -9.65 6.46
C THR A 61 -11.27 -8.39 6.30
N PRO A 62 -10.72 -7.28 5.78
CA PRO A 62 -11.48 -6.05 5.57
C PRO A 62 -12.71 -6.26 4.70
N PRO A 63 -13.90 -5.74 5.07
CA PRO A 63 -15.12 -5.87 4.25
C PRO A 63 -14.94 -5.28 2.84
N VAL A 64 -14.21 -4.17 2.71
CA VAL A 64 -13.92 -3.57 1.39
C VAL A 64 -13.23 -4.55 0.43
N LEU A 65 -12.39 -5.44 0.95
CA LEU A 65 -11.68 -6.43 0.15
C LEU A 65 -12.64 -7.47 -0.42
N LEU A 66 -13.55 -7.99 0.41
CA LEU A 66 -14.49 -9.05 0.02
C LEU A 66 -15.68 -8.51 -0.78
N ASP A 67 -16.26 -7.39 -0.35
CA ASP A 67 -17.52 -6.88 -0.87
C ASP A 67 -17.34 -6.06 -2.15
N ARG A 68 -16.19 -5.39 -2.30
CA ARG A 68 -15.97 -4.44 -3.40
C ARG A 68 -14.81 -4.83 -4.31
N LEU A 69 -13.64 -5.13 -3.75
CA LEU A 69 -12.45 -5.40 -4.57
C LEU A 69 -12.48 -6.78 -5.21
N ARG A 70 -12.80 -7.84 -4.45
CA ARG A 70 -12.79 -9.23 -4.96
C ARG A 70 -13.70 -9.42 -6.18
N PRO A 71 -14.97 -8.99 -6.21
CA PRO A 71 -15.83 -9.19 -7.37
C PRO A 71 -15.28 -8.49 -8.62
N ARG A 72 -14.77 -7.27 -8.45
CA ARG A 72 -14.21 -6.47 -9.56
C ARG A 72 -12.90 -7.02 -10.09
N LEU A 73 -12.06 -7.57 -9.23
CA LEU A 73 -10.84 -8.27 -9.65
C LEU A 73 -11.15 -9.55 -10.44
N ILE A 74 -12.21 -10.28 -10.07
CA ILE A 74 -12.67 -11.46 -10.81
C ILE A 74 -13.21 -11.03 -12.18
N GLU A 75 -14.02 -9.97 -12.23
CA GLU A 75 -14.56 -9.41 -13.48
C GLU A 75 -13.45 -8.92 -14.41
N TRP A 76 -12.49 -8.14 -13.89
CA TRP A 76 -11.34 -7.67 -14.63
C TRP A 76 -10.46 -8.82 -15.15
N ALA A 77 -10.26 -9.87 -14.35
CA ALA A 77 -9.55 -11.07 -14.79
C ALA A 77 -10.31 -11.79 -15.91
N GLY A 78 -11.64 -11.91 -15.80
CA GLY A 78 -12.50 -12.54 -16.79
C GLY A 78 -12.66 -11.74 -18.09
N GLY A 79 -12.50 -10.42 -18.04
CA GLY A 79 -12.61 -9.53 -19.20
C GLY A 79 -11.42 -9.56 -20.17
N ALA A 80 -10.36 -10.33 -19.89
CA ALA A 80 -9.25 -10.48 -20.83
C ALA A 80 -9.64 -11.32 -22.06
N SER A 81 -9.16 -10.96 -23.24
CA SER A 81 -9.52 -11.64 -24.50
C SER A 81 -8.99 -13.08 -24.60
N GLU A 82 -7.83 -13.36 -24.01
CA GLU A 82 -7.19 -14.67 -24.09
C GLU A 82 -7.37 -15.49 -22.80
N PRO A 83 -7.72 -16.80 -22.90
CA PRO A 83 -7.88 -17.66 -21.72
C PRO A 83 -6.62 -17.80 -20.85
N THR A 84 -5.44 -17.69 -21.45
CA THR A 84 -4.13 -17.67 -20.77
C THR A 84 -4.03 -16.45 -19.87
N THR A 85 -4.29 -15.26 -20.42
CA THR A 85 -4.29 -13.99 -19.69
C THR A 85 -5.34 -13.94 -18.59
N GLN A 86 -6.54 -14.48 -18.84
CA GLN A 86 -7.59 -14.60 -17.81
C GLN A 86 -7.09 -15.41 -16.61
N ARG A 87 -6.46 -16.57 -16.85
CA ARG A 87 -5.89 -17.42 -15.80
C ARG A 87 -4.77 -16.72 -15.05
N GLU A 88 -3.87 -16.05 -15.76
CA GLU A 88 -2.75 -15.31 -15.16
C GLU A 88 -3.26 -14.20 -14.23
N ARG A 89 -4.19 -13.36 -14.70
CA ARG A 89 -4.78 -12.28 -13.89
C ARG A 89 -5.47 -12.80 -12.64
N ARG A 90 -6.24 -13.88 -12.79
CA ARG A 90 -6.91 -14.54 -11.65
C ARG A 90 -5.90 -15.08 -10.64
N GLN A 91 -4.84 -15.71 -11.11
CA GLN A 91 -3.77 -16.23 -10.25
C GLN A 91 -3.04 -15.11 -9.51
N ARG A 92 -2.69 -14.02 -10.21
CA ARG A 92 -2.06 -12.84 -9.61
C ARG A 92 -2.95 -12.23 -8.52
N ALA A 93 -4.25 -12.08 -8.79
CA ALA A 93 -5.20 -11.56 -7.81
C ALA A 93 -5.32 -12.49 -6.58
N ALA A 94 -5.41 -13.80 -6.81
CA ALA A 94 -5.50 -14.77 -5.72
C ALA A 94 -4.25 -14.78 -4.84
N ILE A 95 -3.05 -14.71 -5.43
CA ILE A 95 -1.80 -14.65 -4.69
C ILE A 95 -1.68 -13.33 -3.91
N ALA A 96 -1.96 -12.19 -4.56
CA ALA A 96 -1.77 -10.88 -3.96
C ALA A 96 -2.71 -10.65 -2.77
N PHE A 97 -3.97 -11.07 -2.88
CA PHE A 97 -5.01 -10.81 -1.89
C PHE A 97 -5.35 -11.99 -0.98
N GLY A 98 -4.65 -13.12 -1.10
CA GLY A 98 -4.95 -14.31 -0.30
C GLY A 98 -6.35 -14.88 -0.58
N PHE A 99 -6.83 -14.83 -1.83
CA PHE A 99 -8.09 -15.50 -2.19
C PHE A 99 -7.88 -17.00 -2.37
N ASP A 100 -8.98 -17.76 -2.43
CA ASP A 100 -8.99 -19.21 -2.65
C ASP A 100 -8.16 -19.97 -1.58
N ASP A 101 -8.44 -19.67 -0.30
CA ASP A 101 -7.80 -20.25 0.89
C ASP A 101 -6.28 -20.05 0.97
N ARG A 102 -5.75 -19.06 0.24
CA ARG A 102 -4.34 -18.68 0.31
C ARG A 102 -4.07 -17.83 1.55
N HIS A 103 -2.88 -17.99 2.09
CA HIS A 103 -2.41 -17.16 3.20
C HIS A 103 -2.18 -15.73 2.74
N TRP A 104 -2.61 -14.77 3.56
CA TRP A 104 -2.27 -13.37 3.38
C TRP A 104 -0.76 -13.17 3.58
N ASN A 105 -0.09 -12.59 2.58
CA ASN A 105 1.32 -12.24 2.68
C ASN A 105 1.46 -10.71 2.75
N GLU A 106 1.82 -10.20 3.91
CA GLU A 106 1.94 -8.77 4.23
C GLU A 106 3.00 -8.04 3.39
N GLU A 107 3.96 -8.76 2.80
CA GLU A 107 5.02 -8.21 1.95
C GLU A 107 4.50 -7.79 0.56
N LEU A 108 3.32 -8.27 0.16
CA LEU A 108 2.74 -8.01 -1.18
C LEU A 108 2.02 -6.66 -1.31
N THR A 109 2.35 -5.68 -0.48
CA THR A 109 1.65 -4.38 -0.45
C THR A 109 1.78 -3.61 -1.76
N LEU A 110 2.98 -3.56 -2.33
CA LEU A 110 3.18 -2.93 -3.63
C LEU A 110 2.46 -3.71 -4.74
N GLN A 111 2.56 -5.04 -4.74
CA GLN A 111 1.94 -5.90 -5.75
C GLN A 111 0.42 -5.76 -5.76
N ARG A 112 -0.22 -5.64 -4.58
CA ARG A 112 -1.65 -5.37 -4.46
C ARG A 112 -2.02 -4.00 -5.04
N TYR A 113 -1.26 -2.96 -4.70
CA TYR A 113 -1.46 -1.62 -5.28
C TYR A 113 -1.36 -1.64 -6.81
N GLU A 114 -0.30 -2.25 -7.37
CA GLU A 114 -0.08 -2.34 -8.82
C GLU A 114 -1.22 -3.10 -9.52
N LEU A 115 -1.75 -4.15 -8.88
CA LEU A 115 -2.86 -4.91 -9.44
C LEU A 115 -4.16 -4.10 -9.46
N LEU A 116 -4.44 -3.33 -8.40
CA LEU A 116 -5.58 -2.41 -8.38
C LEU A 116 -5.43 -1.26 -9.38
N TYR A 117 -4.20 -0.77 -9.57
CA TYR A 117 -3.89 0.22 -10.60
C TYR A 117 -4.14 -0.36 -12.01
N GLU A 118 -3.60 -1.53 -12.31
CA GLU A 118 -3.80 -2.23 -13.59
C GLU A 118 -5.28 -2.54 -13.88
N ALA A 119 -6.05 -2.84 -12.82
CA ALA A 119 -7.48 -3.10 -12.90
C ALA A 119 -8.35 -1.83 -12.94
N ALA A 120 -7.76 -0.63 -12.91
CA ALA A 120 -8.45 0.65 -12.81
C ALA A 120 -9.44 0.73 -11.63
N LEU A 121 -9.09 0.12 -10.49
CA LEU A 121 -9.91 0.06 -9.26
C LEU A 121 -9.53 1.11 -8.22
N ILE A 122 -8.60 2.01 -8.57
CA ILE A 122 -8.19 3.16 -7.77
C ILE A 122 -8.23 4.41 -8.63
N GLU A 123 -8.44 5.57 -8.00
CA GLU A 123 -8.59 6.85 -8.72
C GLU A 123 -7.34 7.21 -9.54
N GLU A 124 -6.15 6.85 -9.05
CA GLU A 124 -4.89 7.15 -9.73
C GLU A 124 -4.76 6.51 -11.12
N ALA A 125 -5.49 5.42 -11.38
CA ALA A 125 -5.47 4.70 -12.65
C ALA A 125 -6.46 5.26 -13.69
N GLY A 126 -7.13 6.37 -13.38
CA GLY A 126 -8.20 6.91 -14.24
C GLY A 126 -9.51 6.13 -14.15
N GLY A 127 -9.61 5.16 -13.24
CA GLY A 127 -10.90 4.66 -12.77
C GLY A 127 -11.60 5.85 -12.11
N GLY A 128 -12.59 6.44 -12.79
CA GLY A 128 -13.21 7.71 -12.39
C GLY A 128 -13.87 7.66 -11.00
N ARG A 129 -14.74 8.64 -10.71
CA ARG A 129 -15.52 8.78 -9.46
C ARG A 129 -16.52 7.62 -9.19
N ASP A 130 -16.22 6.41 -9.62
CA ASP A 130 -16.94 5.22 -9.22
C ASP A 130 -16.83 5.05 -7.71
N ALA A 131 -17.96 4.69 -7.09
CA ALA A 131 -18.06 4.45 -5.66
C ALA A 131 -17.06 3.38 -5.15
N ILE A 132 -16.51 2.57 -6.07
CA ILE A 132 -15.50 1.55 -5.79
C ILE A 132 -14.10 2.17 -5.66
N ALA A 133 -13.70 3.05 -6.56
CA ALA A 133 -12.41 3.75 -6.48
C ALA A 133 -12.34 4.62 -5.21
N ALA A 134 -13.46 5.27 -4.86
CA ALA A 134 -13.59 5.98 -3.58
C ALA A 134 -13.53 5.04 -2.36
N ALA A 135 -14.04 3.82 -2.48
CA ALA A 135 -13.97 2.80 -1.42
C ALA A 135 -12.55 2.28 -1.21
N ALA A 136 -11.74 2.30 -2.27
CA ALA A 136 -10.36 1.86 -2.22
C ALA A 136 -9.50 2.81 -1.38
N GLY A 137 -10.02 3.88 -0.79
CA GLY A 137 -9.28 4.76 0.12
C GLY A 137 -8.81 6.04 -0.55
N LYS A 138 -8.13 6.88 0.22
CA LYS A 138 -7.78 8.24 -0.21
C LYS A 138 -6.77 8.23 -1.35
N PRO A 139 -6.99 9.00 -2.43
CA PRO A 139 -5.99 9.16 -3.48
C PRO A 139 -4.78 9.94 -2.97
N MET A 140 -3.64 9.77 -3.63
CA MET A 140 -2.50 10.68 -3.48
C MET A 140 -2.07 11.28 -4.81
N VAL A 141 -1.41 12.43 -4.76
CA VAL A 141 -0.90 13.10 -5.96
C VAL A 141 0.15 12.23 -6.65
N ALA A 142 0.10 12.17 -7.98
CA ALA A 142 1.04 11.44 -8.82
C ALA A 142 1.19 9.97 -8.36
N ASP A 143 2.41 9.52 -8.09
CA ASP A 143 2.71 8.15 -7.65
C ASP A 143 3.04 8.05 -6.15
N HIS A 144 2.67 9.05 -5.36
CA HIS A 144 2.94 9.05 -3.92
C HIS A 144 2.34 7.84 -3.21
N ARG A 145 1.18 7.35 -3.66
CA ARG A 145 0.55 6.15 -3.10
C ARG A 145 1.36 4.89 -3.41
N ARG A 146 1.93 4.77 -4.60
CA ARG A 146 2.87 3.70 -4.97
C ARG A 146 4.13 3.73 -4.10
N ILE A 147 4.68 4.92 -3.86
CA ILE A 147 5.83 5.13 -2.97
C ILE A 147 5.48 4.69 -1.54
N LEU A 148 4.30 5.08 -1.05
CA LEU A 148 3.82 4.66 0.26
C LEU A 148 3.71 3.13 0.32
N ALA A 149 3.05 2.48 -0.63
CA ALA A 149 2.93 1.01 -0.70
C ALA A 149 4.29 0.30 -0.65
N THR A 150 5.29 0.87 -1.33
CA THR A 150 6.69 0.40 -1.28
C THR A 150 7.26 0.51 0.14
N GLY A 151 7.05 1.66 0.78
CA GLY A 151 7.44 1.90 2.16
C GLY A 151 6.78 0.93 3.14
N ILE A 152 5.48 0.63 2.98
CA ILE A 152 4.74 -0.33 3.79
C ILE A 152 5.35 -1.73 3.66
N ALA A 153 5.54 -2.22 2.44
CA ALA A 153 6.13 -3.53 2.18
C ALA A 153 7.53 -3.62 2.80
N ARG A 154 8.35 -2.59 2.60
CA ARG A 154 9.72 -2.53 3.15
C ARG A 154 9.73 -2.55 4.68
N LEU A 155 8.84 -1.77 5.30
CA LEU A 155 8.73 -1.70 6.76
C LEU A 155 8.29 -3.05 7.34
N ARG A 156 7.27 -3.69 6.75
CA ARG A 156 6.78 -5.01 7.17
C ARG A 156 7.87 -6.09 7.07
N SER A 157 8.56 -6.18 5.93
CA SER A 157 9.69 -7.12 5.79
C SER A 157 10.79 -6.83 6.81
N LYS A 158 11.09 -5.55 7.09
CA LYS A 158 12.08 -5.22 8.12
C LYS A 158 11.63 -5.63 9.50
N ILE A 159 10.39 -5.36 9.92
CA ILE A 159 9.87 -5.75 11.23
C ILE A 159 9.92 -7.27 11.40
N LYS A 160 9.58 -8.03 10.35
CA LYS A 160 9.56 -9.49 10.35
C LYS A 160 10.95 -10.13 10.48
N TYR A 161 11.97 -9.57 9.82
CA TYR A 161 13.29 -10.20 9.73
C TYR A 161 14.42 -9.43 10.43
N ARG A 162 14.18 -8.21 10.92
CA ARG A 162 15.17 -7.39 11.64
C ARG A 162 14.53 -6.67 12.83
N PRO A 163 15.26 -6.43 13.92
CA PRO A 163 14.74 -5.73 15.09
C PRO A 163 14.64 -4.19 14.89
N VAL A 164 14.16 -3.72 13.73
CA VAL A 164 14.01 -2.28 13.44
C VAL A 164 12.94 -1.64 14.34
N VAL A 165 12.04 -2.45 14.90
CA VAL A 165 10.98 -1.99 15.82
C VAL A 165 11.56 -1.22 17.02
N PHE A 166 12.78 -1.52 17.46
CA PHE A 166 13.41 -0.79 18.58
C PHE A 166 13.66 0.69 18.27
N GLU A 167 13.82 1.08 17.00
CA GLU A 167 13.93 2.49 16.60
C GLU A 167 12.62 3.27 16.78
N LEU A 168 11.48 2.55 16.82
CA LEU A 168 10.14 3.11 17.03
C LEU A 168 9.75 3.16 18.51
N MET A 169 10.49 2.47 19.38
CA MET A 169 10.19 2.39 20.80
C MET A 169 10.76 3.59 21.57
N ARG A 170 10.24 3.81 22.79
CA ARG A 170 10.88 4.69 23.76
C ARG A 170 12.23 4.11 24.21
N PRO A 171 13.14 4.88 24.83
CA PRO A 171 14.43 4.36 25.31
C PRO A 171 14.30 3.22 26.32
N SER A 172 13.18 3.16 27.04
CA SER A 172 12.78 2.03 27.90
C SER A 172 11.33 1.66 27.60
N PHE A 173 11.05 0.36 27.56
CA PHE A 173 9.74 -0.17 27.24
C PHE A 173 9.50 -1.55 27.85
N THR A 174 8.22 -1.89 27.99
CA THR A 174 7.76 -3.21 28.44
C THR A 174 7.60 -4.17 27.27
N LEU A 175 7.62 -5.48 27.55
CA LEU A 175 7.36 -6.53 26.55
C LEU A 175 5.98 -6.35 25.88
N LEU A 176 4.95 -5.94 26.64
CA LEU A 176 3.61 -5.69 26.11
C LEU A 176 3.59 -4.51 25.12
N GLN A 177 4.34 -3.44 25.38
CA GLN A 177 4.46 -2.30 24.46
C GLN A 177 5.18 -2.70 23.17
N LEU A 178 6.16 -3.60 23.27
CA LEU A 178 6.82 -4.16 22.09
C LEU A 178 5.84 -4.97 21.25
N GLN A 179 5.09 -5.89 21.86
CA GLN A 179 4.08 -6.72 21.19
C GLN A 179 3.05 -5.85 20.45
N ARG A 180 2.44 -4.89 21.16
CA ARG A 180 1.45 -3.97 20.56
C ARG A 180 2.01 -3.14 19.41
N THR A 181 3.29 -2.80 19.41
CA THR A 181 3.92 -2.01 18.33
C THR A 181 4.19 -2.86 17.09
N VAL A 182 4.46 -4.16 17.26
CA VAL A 182 4.62 -5.11 16.14
C VAL A 182 3.26 -5.50 15.52
N GLU A 183 2.22 -5.58 16.35
CA GLU A 183 0.88 -6.04 15.94
C GLU A 183 -0.05 -4.92 15.43
N ALA A 184 0.32 -3.64 15.59
CA ALA A 184 -0.48 -2.47 15.22
C ALA A 184 -0.48 -2.14 13.72
#